data_AF-A0A972MC01-F1
#
_entry.id   AF-A0A972MC01-F1
#
_cell.length_a   1.000
_cell.length_b   1.000
_cell.length_c   1.000
_cell.angle_alpha   90.00
_cell.angle_beta   90.00
_cell.angle_gamma   90.00
#
_symmetry.space_group_name_H-M   'P 1'
#
loop_
_entity.id
_entity.type
_entity.pdbx_description
1 polymer ?
#
loop_
_entity_poly.entity_id
_entity_poly.type
_entity_poly.pdbx_seq_one_letter_code
_entity_poly.pdbx_strand_id
1 'polypeptide(L)'
;KHAYGKAIDINPIENPYVKNGYTSHKKSYPFIKRVRVNNSAPYRAMILKNDYITKLFKAYGYRWGGDWRCCKDYQHFDKKK
;
A
#
# COMPACT_ATOMS: atom_id res chain seq x y z
N LYS A 1 -5.38 -8.47 -10.98
CA LYS A 1 -6.74 -8.21 -10.44
C LYS A 1 -7.33 -6.93 -11.00
N HIS A 2 -6.49 -5.92 -11.25
CA HIS A 2 -6.85 -4.72 -12.02
C HIS A 2 -7.58 -5.01 -13.33
N ALA A 3 -7.07 -5.95 -14.15
CA ALA A 3 -7.73 -6.35 -15.40
C ALA A 3 -9.17 -6.87 -15.25
N TYR A 4 -9.59 -7.26 -14.04
CA TYR A 4 -10.96 -7.71 -13.76
C TYR A 4 -11.83 -6.61 -13.11
N GLY A 5 -11.33 -5.38 -12.99
CA GLY A 5 -12.04 -4.27 -12.31
C GLY A 5 -12.20 -4.48 -10.79
N LYS A 6 -11.35 -5.31 -10.16
CA LYS A 6 -11.50 -5.75 -8.76
C LYS A 6 -10.37 -5.31 -7.83
N ALA A 7 -9.51 -4.40 -8.29
CA ALA A 7 -8.44 -3.87 -7.49
C ALA A 7 -8.34 -2.36 -7.63
N ILE A 8 -7.79 -1.75 -6.59
CA ILE A 8 -7.57 -0.31 -6.48
C ILE A 8 -6.16 -0.13 -5.94
N ASP A 9 -5.39 0.75 -6.58
CA ASP A 9 -4.08 1.19 -6.10
C ASP A 9 -4.18 2.65 -5.67
N ILE A 10 -3.67 2.99 -4.48
CA ILE A 10 -3.81 4.32 -3.88
C ILE A 10 -2.43 4.90 -3.54
N ASN A 11 -2.16 6.11 -4.03
CA ASN A 11 -0.92 6.86 -3.85
C ASN A 11 0.35 5.99 -4.10
N PRO A 12 0.59 5.53 -5.35
CA PRO A 12 1.68 4.60 -5.68
C PRO A 12 3.08 5.05 -5.26
N ILE A 13 3.32 6.36 -5.21
CA ILE A 13 4.62 6.89 -4.79
C ILE A 13 4.85 6.65 -3.29
N GLU A 14 3.86 6.96 -2.47
CA GLU A 14 3.90 6.83 -1.00
C GLU A 14 3.63 5.40 -0.53
N ASN A 15 3.03 4.56 -1.38
CA ASN A 15 2.67 3.18 -1.10
C ASN A 15 3.25 2.21 -2.13
N PRO A 16 4.58 2.15 -2.27
CA PRO A 16 5.21 1.41 -3.35
C PRO A 16 5.01 -0.11 -3.24
N TYR A 17 5.15 -0.77 -4.38
CA TYR A 17 5.57 -2.17 -4.41
C TYR A 17 7.03 -2.30 -3.95
N VAL A 18 7.29 -3.17 -2.98
CA VAL A 18 8.61 -3.46 -2.40
C VAL A 18 8.88 -4.96 -2.44
N LYS A 19 10.00 -5.35 -3.05
CA LYS A 19 10.52 -6.72 -3.06
C LYS A 19 11.98 -6.69 -2.66
N ASN A 20 12.36 -7.46 -1.64
CA ASN A 20 13.74 -7.51 -1.11
C ASN A 20 14.31 -6.11 -0.78
N GLY A 21 13.49 -5.22 -0.21
CA GLY A 21 13.89 -3.84 0.12
C GLY A 21 14.01 -2.89 -1.08
N TYR A 22 13.71 -3.35 -2.30
CA TYR A 22 13.79 -2.57 -3.52
C TYR A 22 12.40 -2.20 -4.06
N THR A 23 12.31 -0.99 -4.64
CA THR A 23 11.19 -0.52 -5.44
C THR A 23 11.72 0.15 -6.71
N SER A 24 10.97 0.11 -7.81
CA SER A 24 11.43 0.61 -9.11
C SER A 24 11.49 2.14 -9.19
N HIS A 25 10.65 2.85 -8.43
CA HIS A 25 10.50 4.29 -8.56
C HIS A 25 11.32 5.05 -7.50
N LYS A 26 12.30 5.86 -7.93
CA LYS A 26 13.21 6.59 -7.02
C LYS A 26 12.50 7.48 -6.00
N LYS A 27 11.40 8.15 -6.39
CA LYS A 27 10.61 8.98 -5.45
C LYS A 27 9.96 8.18 -4.33
N SER A 28 9.89 6.85 -4.45
CA SER A 28 9.30 5.97 -3.44
C SER A 28 10.29 5.53 -2.35
N TYR A 29 11.59 5.79 -2.53
CA TYR A 29 12.63 5.38 -1.57
C TYR A 29 12.37 5.85 -0.13
N PRO A 30 11.92 7.09 0.12
CA PRO A 30 11.59 7.54 1.48
C PRO A 30 10.49 6.72 2.16
N PHE A 31 9.64 6.05 1.38
CA PHE A 31 8.45 5.34 1.86
C PHE A 31 8.62 3.81 1.95
N ILE A 32 9.81 3.29 1.62
CA ILE A 32 10.15 1.88 1.85
C ILE A 32 10.11 1.58 3.34
N LYS A 33 10.71 2.46 4.15
CA LYS A 33 10.57 2.43 5.61
C LYS A 33 9.16 2.89 5.98
N ARG A 34 8.34 1.99 6.53
CA ARG A 34 6.93 2.24 6.82
C ARG A 34 6.72 3.00 8.14
N VAL A 35 7.31 4.19 8.24
CA VAL A 35 7.23 5.08 9.40
C VAL A 35 6.84 6.48 8.95
N ARG A 36 5.79 7.05 9.56
CA ARG A 36 5.44 8.46 9.39
C ARG A 36 6.44 9.31 10.15
N VAL A 37 7.25 10.07 9.44
CA VAL A 37 8.29 10.90 10.09
C VAL A 37 7.77 12.27 10.50
N ASN A 38 6.73 12.77 9.82
CA ASN A 38 6.08 14.04 10.11
C ASN A 38 4.64 14.02 9.57
N ASN A 39 3.93 15.14 9.75
CA ASN A 39 2.54 15.27 9.33
C ASN A 39 2.38 15.91 7.94
N SER A 40 3.39 15.90 7.06
CA SER A 40 3.25 16.47 5.71
C SER A 40 2.38 15.58 4.80
N ALA A 41 1.90 16.13 3.69
CA ALA A 41 0.95 15.44 2.80
C ALA A 41 1.41 14.03 2.36
N PRO A 42 2.68 13.80 1.95
CA PRO A 42 3.12 12.47 1.56
C PRO A 42 3.09 11.44 2.70
N TYR A 43 3.46 11.83 3.92
CA TYR A 43 3.44 10.92 5.08
C TYR A 43 2.01 10.64 5.59
N ARG A 44 1.07 11.58 5.40
CA ARG A 44 -0.36 11.31 5.61
C ARG A 44 -0.94 10.35 4.56
N ALA A 45 -0.42 10.39 3.34
CA ALA A 45 -0.83 9.52 2.23
C ALA A 45 -0.28 8.07 2.33
N MET A 46 0.65 7.82 3.25
CA MET A 46 1.12 6.46 3.56
C MET A 46 0.02 5.63 4.21
N ILE A 47 -0.14 4.40 3.71
CA ILE A 47 -1.05 3.38 4.20
C ILE A 47 -0.28 2.40 5.09
N LEU A 48 -0.69 2.32 6.35
CA LEU A 48 -0.13 1.43 7.36
C LEU A 48 -1.16 0.39 7.79
N LYS A 49 -0.68 -0.70 8.41
CA LYS A 49 -1.51 -1.85 8.81
C LYS A 49 -2.71 -1.48 9.69
N ASN A 50 -2.55 -0.49 10.56
CA ASN A 50 -3.55 -0.11 11.56
C ASN A 50 -4.36 1.15 11.19
N ASP A 51 -4.13 1.71 10.00
CA ASP A 51 -4.86 2.90 9.56
C ASP A 51 -6.34 2.60 9.29
N TYR A 52 -7.15 3.66 9.39
CA TYR A 52 -8.57 3.61 9.08
C TYR A 52 -8.84 3.01 7.70
N ILE A 53 -8.13 3.44 6.66
CA ILE A 53 -8.31 2.93 5.29
C ILE A 53 -8.08 1.41 5.20
N THR A 54 -7.00 0.90 5.81
CA THR A 54 -6.69 -0.53 5.80
C THR A 54 -7.78 -1.33 6.52
N LYS A 55 -8.25 -0.85 7.67
CA LYS A 55 -9.34 -1.49 8.43
C LYS A 55 -10.66 -1.45 7.67
N LEU A 56 -10.98 -0.31 7.05
CA LEU A 56 -12.20 -0.10 6.26
C LEU A 56 -12.25 -1.06 5.07
N PHE A 57 -11.20 -1.08 4.24
CA PHE A 57 -11.13 -1.97 3.09
C PHE A 57 -11.28 -3.44 3.51
N LYS A 58 -10.61 -3.85 4.59
CA LYS A 58 -10.74 -5.21 5.15
C LYS A 58 -12.16 -5.52 5.63
N ALA A 59 -12.83 -4.58 6.30
CA ALA A 59 -14.22 -4.73 6.72
C ALA A 59 -15.17 -4.95 5.54
N TYR A 60 -14.88 -4.33 4.39
CA TYR A 60 -15.62 -4.54 3.13
C TYR A 60 -15.13 -5.73 2.29
N GLY A 61 -14.29 -6.60 2.84
CA GLY A 61 -13.85 -7.85 2.20
C GLY A 61 -12.68 -7.69 1.22
N TYR A 62 -12.01 -6.53 1.19
CA TYR A 62 -10.75 -6.40 0.45
C TYR A 62 -9.58 -6.99 1.25
N ARG A 63 -8.60 -7.49 0.52
CA ARG A 63 -7.27 -7.83 1.02
C ARG A 63 -6.31 -6.69 0.70
N TRP A 64 -5.30 -6.52 1.53
CA TRP A 64 -4.28 -5.50 1.34
C TRP A 64 -2.94 -6.13 0.96
N GLY A 65 -2.27 -5.59 -0.06
CA GLY A 65 -0.96 -6.06 -0.53
C GLY A 65 0.16 -5.86 0.49
N GLY A 66 -0.01 -4.98 1.49
CA GLY A 66 0.92 -4.85 2.62
C GLY A 66 0.98 -6.10 3.52
N ASP A 67 -0.01 -6.99 3.47
CA ASP A 67 -0.02 -8.24 4.25
C ASP A 67 0.69 -9.41 3.56
N TRP A 68 1.07 -9.29 2.29
CA TRP A 68 1.71 -10.37 1.54
C TRP A 68 3.08 -10.76 2.11
N ARG A 69 3.47 -12.05 2.01
CA ARG A 69 4.71 -12.55 2.66
C ARG A 69 5.98 -12.18 1.88
N CYS A 70 6.04 -12.47 0.59
CA CYS A 70 7.30 -12.40 -0.18
C CYS A 70 7.59 -11.01 -0.79
N CYS A 71 6.56 -10.21 -1.00
CA CYS A 71 6.66 -8.84 -1.46
C CYS A 71 5.56 -8.03 -0.77
N LYS A 72 5.71 -6.72 -0.74
CA LYS A 72 4.75 -5.80 -0.14
C LYS A 72 4.25 -4.88 -1.22
N ASP A 73 2.96 -4.91 -1.51
CA ASP A 73 2.35 -4.01 -2.47
C ASP A 73 1.43 -3.04 -1.71
N TYR A 74 2.01 -1.97 -1.17
CA TYR A 74 1.31 -1.14 -0.17
C TYR A 74 0.13 -0.36 -0.75
N GLN A 75 0.17 -0.03 -2.04
CA GLN A 75 -0.91 0.64 -2.76
C GLN A 75 -2.11 -0.28 -2.96
N HIS A 76 -1.89 -1.60 -2.99
CA HIS A 76 -2.83 -2.54 -3.58
C HIS A 76 -3.91 -3.02 -2.62
N PHE A 77 -5.16 -2.84 -3.02
CA PHE A 77 -6.32 -3.48 -2.42
C PHE A 77 -7.09 -4.29 -3.46
N ASP A 78 -7.54 -5.49 -3.09
CA ASP A 78 -8.30 -6.32 -4.00
C ASP A 78 -9.33 -7.23 -3.33
N LYS A 79 -10.37 -7.61 -4.06
CA LYS A 79 -11.32 -8.65 -3.64
C LYS A 79 -11.01 -9.99 -4.30
N LYS A 80 -11.12 -11.08 -3.53
CA LYS A 80 -11.27 -12.42 -4.13
C LYS A 80 -12.65 -12.52 -4.78
N LYS A 81 -12.78 -13.47 -5.72
CA LYS A 81 -14.10 -13.96 -6.14
C LYS A 81 -14.81 -14.57 -4.95
#